data_AF-A0A9P4TPV1-F1
#
_entry.id   AF-A0A9P4TPV1-F1
#
_cell.length_a   1.000
_cell.length_b   1.000
_cell.length_c   1.000
_cell.angle_alpha   90.00
_cell.angle_beta   90.00
_cell.angle_gamma   90.00
#
_symmetry.space_group_name_H-M   'P 1'
#
loop_
_entity.id
_entity.type
_entity.pdbx_description
1 polymer ?
#
loop_
_entity_poly.entity_id
_entity_poly.type
_entity_poly.pdbx_seq_one_letter_code
_entity_poly.pdbx_strand_id
1 'polypeptide(L)'
;MFGPFRLTNPLSGGLLWKIPWRLSRHQKYRHRERLRHVDGVVATLDNALARTGLSMKKVDRWKQEMPTEQEMLPKDKYTVFDRKVKRYRKGIHKVPKWTRVSQRLNPPGF
;
A
#
# COMPACT_ATOMS: atom_id res chain seq x y z
N MET A 1 -0.79 -44.64 16.78
CA MET A 1 -1.97 -44.27 17.61
C MET A 1 -1.78 -42.84 18.06
N PHE A 2 -2.57 -41.89 17.56
CA PHE A 2 -2.46 -40.48 17.96
C PHE A 2 -2.99 -40.31 19.39
N GLY A 3 -2.19 -39.74 20.29
CA GLY A 3 -2.55 -39.47 21.69
C GLY A 3 -3.62 -38.38 21.84
N PRO A 4 -3.93 -37.94 23.08
CA PRO A 4 -5.10 -37.10 23.43
C PRO A 4 -5.13 -35.69 22.82
N PHE A 5 -4.16 -35.33 21.98
CA PHE A 5 -4.13 -34.06 21.27
C PHE A 5 -4.76 -34.22 19.89
N ARG A 6 -6.00 -33.76 19.75
CA ARG A 6 -6.62 -33.56 18.43
C ARG A 6 -5.82 -32.51 17.67
N LEU A 7 -5.07 -32.91 16.64
CA LEU A 7 -4.45 -32.00 15.66
C LEU A 7 -5.55 -31.25 14.90
N THR A 8 -6.12 -30.22 15.51
CA THR A 8 -7.04 -29.31 14.83
C THR A 8 -6.22 -28.19 14.21
N ASN A 9 -6.54 -27.78 12.98
CA ASN A 9 -5.89 -26.67 12.27
C ASN A 9 -5.63 -25.39 13.12
N PRO A 10 -6.48 -24.97 14.09
CA PRO A 10 -6.15 -23.87 15.00
C PRO A 10 -4.95 -24.13 15.94
N LEU A 11 -4.62 -25.38 16.27
CA LEU A 11 -3.41 -25.75 17.02
C LEU A 11 -2.13 -25.71 16.17
N SER A 12 -2.25 -25.74 14.83
CA SER A 12 -1.13 -25.58 13.90
C SER A 12 -0.72 -24.10 13.69
N GLY A 13 -1.45 -23.16 14.30
CA GLY A 13 -1.17 -21.73 14.32
C GLY A 13 -1.42 -21.15 15.71
N GLY A 14 -0.60 -21.53 16.69
CA GLY A 14 -0.82 -21.21 18.11
C GLY A 14 -0.75 -19.72 18.50
N LEU A 15 -0.21 -18.85 17.64
CA LEU A 15 -0.14 -17.41 17.88
C LEU A 15 -1.18 -16.64 17.05
N LEU A 16 -2.14 -16.01 17.74
CA LEU A 16 -3.19 -15.22 17.12
C LEU A 16 -2.69 -13.82 16.72
N TRP A 17 -2.39 -13.63 15.43
CA TRP A 17 -2.17 -12.31 14.84
C TRP A 17 -3.51 -11.70 14.39
N LYS A 18 -4.19 -10.98 15.29
CA LYS A 18 -5.52 -10.41 15.04
C LYS A 18 -5.48 -9.19 14.09
N ILE A 19 -5.27 -9.45 12.81
CA ILE A 19 -5.25 -8.44 11.74
C ILE A 19 -6.45 -8.66 10.81
N PRO A 20 -7.39 -7.70 10.71
CA PRO A 20 -8.58 -7.86 9.87
C PRO A 20 -8.21 -7.95 8.39
N TRP A 21 -9.07 -8.55 7.57
CA TRP A 21 -8.82 -8.66 6.13
C TRP A 21 -9.04 -7.34 5.36
N ARG A 22 -9.80 -6.40 5.93
CA ARG A 22 -10.13 -5.09 5.35
C ARG A 22 -9.73 -3.93 6.25
N LEU A 23 -9.48 -2.77 5.64
CA LEU A 23 -9.27 -1.51 6.36
C LEU A 23 -10.61 -0.93 6.86
N SER A 24 -10.58 -0.28 8.01
CA SER A 24 -11.70 0.54 8.50
C SER A 24 -11.82 1.86 7.72
N ARG A 25 -12.98 2.53 7.80
CA ARG A 25 -13.21 3.83 7.16
C ARG A 25 -12.17 4.88 7.55
N HIS A 26 -11.76 4.88 8.83
CA HIS A 26 -10.79 5.83 9.37
C HIS A 26 -9.36 5.51 8.90
N GLN A 27 -9.03 4.23 8.73
CA GLN A 27 -7.75 3.85 8.15
C GLN A 27 -7.68 4.24 6.67
N LYS A 28 -8.77 4.05 5.91
CA LYS A 28 -8.88 4.49 4.52
C LYS A 28 -8.74 6.01 4.39
N TYR A 29 -9.38 6.78 5.27
CA TYR A 29 -9.24 8.23 5.33
C TYR A 29 -7.78 8.65 5.56
N ARG A 30 -7.16 8.16 6.64
CA ARG A 30 -5.74 8.46 6.94
C ARG A 30 -4.78 8.00 5.84
N HIS A 31 -5.13 6.94 5.11
CA HIS A 31 -4.31 6.52 3.98
C HIS A 31 -4.39 7.50 2.81
N ARG A 32 -5.59 8.00 2.47
CA ARG A 32 -5.76 9.06 1.47
C ARG A 32 -5.01 10.33 1.86
N GLU A 33 -5.07 10.73 3.13
CA GLU A 33 -4.28 11.87 3.64
C GLU A 33 -2.78 11.67 3.42
N ARG A 34 -2.25 10.47 3.73
CA ARG A 34 -0.83 10.17 3.49
C ARG A 34 -0.45 10.21 2.01
N LEU A 35 -1.29 9.67 1.12
CA LEU A 35 -1.04 9.72 -0.32
C LEU A 35 -0.99 11.17 -0.82
N ARG A 36 -2.00 11.98 -0.45
CA ARG A 36 -2.06 13.42 -0.75
C ARG A 36 -0.88 14.20 -0.17
N HIS A 37 -0.44 13.85 1.03
CA HIS A 37 0.71 14.51 1.66
C HIS A 37 2.00 14.26 0.87
N VAL A 38 2.23 13.02 0.42
CA VAL A 38 3.37 12.70 -0.46
C VAL A 38 3.28 13.45 -1.78
N ASP A 39 2.08 13.57 -2.36
CA ASP A 39 1.87 14.38 -3.58
C ASP A 39 2.24 15.85 -3.35
N GLY A 40 1.82 16.42 -2.22
CA GLY A 40 2.17 17.77 -1.82
C GLY A 40 3.68 17.99 -1.70
N VAL A 41 4.41 17.04 -1.09
CA VAL A 41 5.88 17.11 -0.98
C VAL A 41 6.57 17.06 -2.33
N VAL A 42 6.10 16.20 -3.25
CA VAL A 42 6.68 16.14 -4.60
C VAL A 42 6.40 17.43 -5.36
N ALA A 43 5.18 17.96 -5.27
CA ALA A 43 4.81 19.21 -5.93
C ALA A 43 5.60 20.42 -5.39
N THR A 44 5.85 20.50 -4.08
CA THR A 44 6.67 21.60 -3.52
C THR A 44 8.11 21.52 -3.99
N LEU A 45 8.70 20.33 -4.04
CA LEU A 45 10.05 20.11 -4.55
C LEU A 45 10.17 20.47 -6.03
N ASP A 46 9.23 20.01 -6.84
CA ASP A 46 9.17 20.30 -8.29
C ASP A 46 9.08 21.80 -8.57
N ASN A 47 8.17 22.51 -7.87
CA ASN A 47 8.01 23.96 -8.00
C ASN A 47 9.26 24.73 -7.54
N ALA A 48 9.93 24.28 -6.48
CA ALA A 48 11.15 24.92 -5.99
C ALA A 48 12.31 24.75 -6.97
N LEU A 49 12.46 23.56 -7.56
CA LEU A 49 13.48 23.26 -8.57
C LEU A 49 13.24 24.04 -9.86
N ALA A 50 11.99 24.12 -10.33
CA ALA A 50 11.64 24.89 -11.51
C ALA A 50 12.00 26.38 -11.38
N ARG A 51 11.79 26.97 -10.19
CA ARG A 51 12.16 28.38 -9.92
C ARG A 51 13.66 28.64 -9.93
N THR A 52 14.47 27.64 -9.56
CA THR A 52 15.93 27.75 -9.57
C THR A 52 16.55 27.35 -10.92
N GLY A 53 15.74 26.92 -11.89
CA GLY A 53 16.21 26.43 -13.18
C GLY A 53 16.90 25.06 -13.09
N LEU A 54 16.68 24.32 -12.00
CA LEU A 54 17.25 22.99 -11.79
C LEU A 54 16.19 21.90 -12.02
N SER A 55 16.63 20.68 -12.27
CA SER A 55 15.77 19.50 -12.37
C SER A 55 16.37 18.33 -11.60
N MET A 56 15.52 17.39 -11.16
CA MET A 56 15.95 16.19 -10.48
C MET A 56 15.29 14.97 -11.11
N LYS A 57 16.11 14.09 -11.71
CA LYS A 57 15.67 12.86 -12.38
C LYS A 57 14.69 12.01 -11.55
N LYS A 58 14.83 11.97 -10.23
CA LYS A 58 13.93 11.24 -9.33
C LYS A 58 12.52 11.86 -9.27
N VAL A 59 12.43 13.18 -9.26
CA VAL A 59 11.15 13.92 -9.27
C VAL A 59 10.48 13.76 -10.63
N ASP A 60 11.25 13.90 -11.72
CA ASP A 60 10.73 13.72 -13.08
C ASP A 60 10.18 12.31 -13.29
N ARG A 61 10.96 11.29 -12.89
CA ARG A 61 10.54 9.89 -12.93
C ARG A 61 9.30 9.64 -12.09
N TRP A 62 9.23 10.22 -10.89
CA TRP A 62 8.06 10.08 -10.03
C TRP A 62 6.80 10.63 -10.71
N LYS A 63 6.88 11.81 -11.32
CA LYS A 63 5.75 12.42 -12.04
C LYS A 63 5.31 11.62 -13.26
N GLN A 64 6.23 10.93 -13.93
CA GLN A 64 5.91 10.08 -15.08
C GLN A 64 5.29 8.74 -14.69
N GLU A 65 5.82 8.09 -13.65
CA GLU A 65 5.43 6.72 -13.30
C GLU A 65 4.32 6.66 -12.24
N MET A 66 4.28 7.58 -11.27
CA MET A 66 3.44 7.48 -10.08
C MET A 66 2.17 8.34 -10.18
N PRO A 67 0.97 7.74 -10.12
CA PRO A 67 -0.29 8.49 -10.18
C PRO A 67 -0.53 9.29 -8.89
N THR A 68 -1.23 10.42 -8.99
CA THR A 68 -1.67 11.19 -7.81
C THR A 68 -2.79 10.48 -7.04
N GLU A 69 -3.05 10.87 -5.80
CA GLU A 69 -4.15 10.27 -5.02
C GLU A 69 -5.50 10.38 -5.74
N GLN A 70 -5.73 11.44 -6.51
CA GLN A 70 -7.00 11.64 -7.21
C GLN A 70 -7.14 10.71 -8.42
N GLU A 71 -6.05 10.46 -9.15
CA GLU A 71 -6.01 9.55 -10.29
C GLU A 71 -6.11 8.07 -9.89
N MET A 72 -5.70 7.73 -8.67
CA MET A 72 -5.69 6.35 -8.19
C MET A 72 -7.11 5.77 -8.03
N LEU A 73 -7.32 4.56 -8.54
CA LEU A 73 -8.54 3.79 -8.30
C LEU A 73 -8.64 3.37 -6.82
N PRO A 74 -9.86 3.30 -6.23
CA PRO A 74 -10.04 2.82 -4.86
C PRO A 74 -9.46 1.42 -4.60
N LYS A 75 -9.45 0.56 -5.63
CA LYS A 75 -8.85 -0.78 -5.58
C LYS A 75 -7.35 -0.69 -5.27
N ASP A 76 -6.61 0.16 -5.96
CA ASP A 76 -5.17 0.31 -5.79
C ASP A 76 -4.77 1.12 -4.56
N LYS A 77 -5.65 2.02 -4.09
CA LYS A 77 -5.46 2.70 -2.79
C LYS A 77 -5.47 1.71 -1.63
N TYR A 78 -6.36 0.73 -1.63
CA TYR A 78 -6.61 -0.08 -0.43
C TYR A 78 -6.08 -1.51 -0.53
N THR A 79 -5.67 -1.94 -1.72
CA THR A 79 -5.16 -3.29 -1.97
C THR A 79 -3.91 -3.27 -2.85
N VAL A 80 -3.04 -4.24 -2.60
CA VAL A 80 -1.81 -4.48 -3.35
C VAL A 80 -1.88 -5.84 -4.02
N PHE A 81 -1.13 -6.00 -5.10
CA PHE A 81 -0.93 -7.31 -5.71
C PHE A 81 -0.21 -8.27 -4.76
N ASP A 82 -0.70 -9.51 -4.69
CA ASP A 82 0.00 -10.60 -4.02
C ASP A 82 -0.23 -11.90 -4.78
N ARG A 83 0.84 -12.49 -5.33
CA ARG A 83 0.78 -13.70 -6.14
C ARG A 83 0.23 -14.92 -5.40
N LYS A 84 0.35 -14.95 -4.06
CA LYS A 84 0.05 -16.14 -3.24
C LYS A 84 -1.40 -16.20 -2.75
N VAL A 85 -2.18 -15.13 -2.94
CA VAL A 85 -3.56 -15.06 -2.44
C VAL A 85 -4.56 -15.23 -3.57
N LYS A 86 -5.70 -15.84 -3.26
CA LYS A 86 -6.82 -15.98 -4.21
C LYS A 86 -7.22 -14.60 -4.74
N ARG A 87 -7.44 -14.49 -6.06
CA ARG A 87 -7.74 -13.22 -6.77
C ARG A 87 -6.61 -12.18 -6.75
N TYR A 88 -5.40 -12.59 -6.38
CA TYR A 88 -4.17 -11.81 -6.49
C TYR A 88 -4.16 -10.45 -5.77
N ARG A 89 -5.03 -10.25 -4.77
CA ARG A 89 -5.15 -8.97 -4.04
C ARG A 89 -5.10 -9.16 -2.53
N LYS A 90 -4.28 -8.35 -1.87
CA LYS A 90 -4.10 -8.29 -0.41
C LYS A 90 -4.34 -6.85 0.07
N GLY A 91 -4.93 -6.67 1.25
CA GLY A 91 -5.08 -5.33 1.85
C GLY A 91 -3.74 -4.66 2.10
N ILE A 92 -3.60 -3.38 1.74
CA ILE A 92 -2.32 -2.65 1.87
C ILE A 92 -1.83 -2.56 3.32
N HIS A 93 -2.74 -2.59 4.30
CA HIS A 93 -2.40 -2.58 5.73
C HIS A 93 -1.69 -3.85 6.22
N LYS A 94 -1.63 -4.90 5.39
CA LYS A 94 -0.85 -6.11 5.65
C LYS A 94 0.59 -6.00 5.11
N VAL A 95 0.95 -4.91 4.42
CA VAL A 95 2.32 -4.66 3.97
C VAL A 95 3.17 -4.17 5.15
N PRO A 96 4.39 -4.71 5.36
CA PRO A 96 5.28 -4.22 6.40
C PRO A 96 5.55 -2.72 6.24
N LYS A 97 5.32 -1.97 7.31
CA LYS A 97 5.54 -0.51 7.36
C LYS A 97 4.77 0.27 6.27
N TRP A 98 3.59 -0.21 5.86
CA TRP A 98 2.74 0.41 4.82
C TRP A 98 2.39 1.90 5.05
N THR A 99 2.52 2.41 6.28
CA THR A 99 2.30 3.83 6.58
C THR A 99 3.44 4.73 6.11
N ARG A 100 4.63 4.16 5.85
CA ARG A 100 5.86 4.86 5.45
C ARG A 100 6.31 4.50 4.04
N VAL A 101 5.92 3.33 3.55
CA VAL A 101 6.23 2.87 2.19
C VAL A 101 5.16 3.38 1.23
N SER A 102 5.59 4.02 0.14
CA SER A 102 4.71 4.43 -0.95
C SER A 102 4.52 3.29 -1.95
N GLN A 103 3.32 2.75 -2.03
CA GLN A 103 2.90 1.75 -3.02
C GLN A 103 1.67 2.26 -3.76
N ARG A 104 1.79 2.48 -5.08
CA ARG A 104 0.71 3.03 -5.93
C ARG A 104 0.40 2.19 -7.16
N LEU A 105 1.42 1.57 -7.74
CA LEU A 105 1.29 0.76 -8.94
C LEU A 105 1.15 -0.72 -8.60
N ASN A 106 0.32 -1.43 -9.35
CA ASN A 106 0.21 -2.88 -9.34
C ASN A 106 0.39 -3.41 -10.77
N PRO A 107 0.78 -4.68 -10.96
CA PRO A 107 0.94 -5.25 -12.31
C PRO A 107 -0.36 -5.15 -13.13
N PRO A 108 -0.28 -4.81 -14.43
CA PRO A 108 -1.45 -4.67 -15.28
C PRO A 108 -2.19 -6.01 -15.40
N GLY A 109 -3.53 -5.95 -15.40
CA GLY A 109 -4.40 -7.14 -15.48
C GLY A 109 -4.75 -7.79 -14.13
N PHE A 110 -4.22 -7.30 -13.00
CA PHE A 110 -4.47 -7.86 -11.66
C PHE A 110 -5.25 -6.92 -10.73
#